data_AF-A0A5C6FE85-F1
#
_entry.id   AF-A0A5C6FE85-F1
#
_cell.length_a   1.000
_cell.length_b   1.000
_cell.length_c   1.000
_cell.angle_alpha   90.00
_cell.angle_beta   90.00
_cell.angle_gamma   90.00
#
_symmetry.space_group_name_H-M   'P 1'
#
loop_
_entity.id
_entity.type
_entity.pdbx_description
1 polymer ?
#
loop_
_entity_poly.entity_id
_entity_poly.type
_entity_poly.pdbx_seq_one_letter_code
_entity_poly.pdbx_strand_id
1 'polypeptide(L)'
;MSDESADPEAEREPELESVSPEQPTTPSPTSPPQPPTKGDDGPGWMPAILAATALMGIAGFVFCGFSTWLLFQKRTEFAIRTLRDAYIPELEQSLLEPDEKQLVIKQVTRLVDEMQRGKYENWQSAGILQRLQRLPVIQWGELYAVDAAATKNASPEVAAETSKQLSRLRRSVEVGKTTSFDFEDVLTPVYIADSTRPGGHRLQQPIDVDAIIDVVQRARLVADREKVPDESFSNARIEAIVREQINAGVADGGF
;
A
#
# COMPACT_ATOMS: atom_id res chain seq x y z
N MET A 1 -41.45 15.74 -31.68
CA MET A 1 -40.67 16.82 -32.33
C MET A 1 -39.28 16.73 -31.75
N SER A 2 -38.26 16.17 -32.36
CA SER A 2 -38.00 15.49 -33.63
C SER A 2 -36.70 14.70 -33.33
N ASP A 3 -36.59 13.41 -33.67
CA ASP A 3 -35.88 12.92 -34.88
C ASP A 3 -34.44 13.49 -35.00
N GLU A 4 -33.37 12.74 -35.22
CA GLU A 4 -33.23 11.49 -35.98
C GLU A 4 -31.72 11.10 -36.05
N SER A 5 -31.46 9.78 -36.18
CA SER A 5 -30.31 9.06 -36.81
C SER A 5 -28.86 9.31 -36.32
N ALA A 6 -28.07 8.30 -35.90
CA ALA A 6 -27.57 7.07 -36.56
C ALA A 6 -26.36 7.30 -37.52
N ASP A 7 -25.20 6.72 -37.13
CA ASP A 7 -24.12 5.97 -37.87
C ASP A 7 -23.94 6.13 -39.40
N PRO A 8 -22.87 5.61 -40.08
CA PRO A 8 -21.53 5.10 -39.69
C PRO A 8 -20.38 5.48 -40.70
N GLU A 9 -19.21 4.85 -40.52
CA GLU A 9 -18.29 4.33 -41.57
C GLU A 9 -17.41 5.23 -42.48
N ALA A 10 -16.32 4.57 -42.91
CA ALA A 10 -15.61 4.67 -44.19
C ALA A 10 -14.25 5.41 -44.23
N GLU A 11 -13.22 4.57 -44.31
CA GLU A 11 -12.06 4.61 -45.21
C GLU A 11 -12.00 5.77 -46.22
N ARG A 12 -10.84 6.43 -46.30
CA ARG A 12 -10.26 6.96 -47.55
C ARG A 12 -8.73 6.99 -47.50
N GLU A 13 -8.07 6.08 -48.23
CA GLU A 13 -6.95 6.51 -49.08
C GLU A 13 -7.53 7.34 -50.24
N PRO A 14 -6.74 8.22 -50.89
CA PRO A 14 -6.29 7.83 -52.23
C PRO A 14 -4.97 8.47 -52.75
N GLU A 15 -4.37 7.74 -53.71
CA GLU A 15 -3.87 8.19 -55.03
C GLU A 15 -2.59 9.04 -55.15
N LEU A 16 -1.55 8.48 -55.82
CA LEU A 16 -1.12 8.68 -57.23
C LEU A 16 -0.03 9.77 -57.31
N GLU A 17 1.07 9.63 -58.04
CA GLU A 17 1.22 9.54 -59.49
C GLU A 17 2.70 9.17 -59.77
N SER A 18 3.06 8.38 -60.77
CA SER A 18 3.18 8.87 -62.15
C SER A 18 3.62 7.74 -63.09
N VAL A 19 3.37 7.97 -64.38
CA VAL A 19 3.05 7.00 -65.43
C VAL A 19 4.03 7.13 -66.62
N SER A 20 4.49 5.96 -67.12
CA SER A 20 4.84 5.59 -68.54
C SER A 20 6.03 6.25 -69.28
N PRO A 21 6.48 5.75 -70.49
CA PRO A 21 5.91 4.71 -71.39
C PRO A 21 6.88 3.67 -72.07
N GLU A 22 6.27 2.63 -72.69
CA GLU A 22 6.52 1.85 -73.95
C GLU A 22 7.94 1.75 -74.58
N GLN A 23 8.44 0.70 -75.28
CA GLN A 23 8.00 -0.49 -76.08
C GLN A 23 9.32 -1.20 -76.57
N PRO A 24 9.42 -2.21 -77.49
CA PRO A 24 8.64 -3.42 -77.83
C PRO A 24 9.47 -4.75 -78.01
N THR A 25 8.74 -5.87 -78.10
CA THR A 25 8.99 -7.28 -78.55
C THR A 25 10.27 -7.76 -79.28
N THR A 26 10.76 -8.97 -78.92
CA THR A 26 10.79 -10.28 -79.70
C THR A 26 11.89 -11.25 -79.14
N PRO A 27 12.07 -12.49 -79.65
CA PRO A 27 11.56 -13.76 -79.10
C PRO A 27 12.63 -14.67 -78.46
N SER A 28 12.20 -15.73 -77.79
CA SER A 28 13.02 -16.77 -77.15
C SER A 28 14.07 -17.42 -78.09
N PRO A 29 15.15 -17.96 -77.51
CA PRO A 29 15.46 -19.35 -77.79
C PRO A 29 15.80 -20.17 -76.52
N THR A 30 15.12 -21.31 -76.45
CA THR A 30 15.49 -22.59 -75.82
C THR A 30 16.89 -22.65 -75.19
N SER A 31 16.92 -22.85 -73.87
CA SER A 31 18.08 -23.39 -73.15
C SER A 31 17.74 -24.77 -72.56
N PRO A 32 18.72 -25.70 -72.46
CA PRO A 32 18.50 -27.11 -72.17
C PRO A 32 18.11 -27.34 -70.69
N PRO A 33 17.56 -28.51 -70.33
CA PRO A 33 17.07 -28.77 -68.98
C PRO A 33 18.21 -28.68 -67.96
N GLN A 34 18.10 -27.73 -67.03
CA GLN A 34 18.94 -27.72 -65.84
C GLN A 34 18.65 -28.99 -65.02
N PRO A 35 19.67 -29.69 -64.51
CA PRO A 35 19.45 -30.79 -63.60
C PRO A 35 18.75 -30.26 -62.34
N PRO A 36 17.88 -31.05 -61.68
CA PRO A 36 17.26 -30.62 -60.44
C PRO A 36 18.38 -30.34 -59.43
N THR A 37 18.54 -29.08 -59.06
CA THR A 37 19.25 -28.72 -57.85
C THR A 37 18.53 -29.42 -56.72
N LYS A 38 19.13 -30.50 -56.20
CA LYS A 38 18.74 -31.09 -54.92
C LYS A 38 18.69 -29.93 -53.94
N GLY A 39 17.49 -29.55 -53.53
CA GLY A 39 17.32 -28.71 -52.34
C GLY A 39 17.90 -29.51 -51.20
N ASP A 40 19.08 -29.09 -50.72
CA ASP A 40 19.48 -29.39 -49.37
C ASP A 40 18.46 -28.67 -48.47
N ASP A 41 17.34 -29.33 -48.21
CA ASP A 41 16.48 -29.04 -47.07
C ASP A 41 17.23 -29.47 -45.80
N GLY A 42 18.37 -28.83 -45.56
CA GLY A 42 19.01 -28.84 -44.25
C GLY A 42 18.02 -28.23 -43.26
N PRO A 43 17.98 -28.71 -42.00
CA PRO A 43 17.03 -28.21 -41.02
C PRO A 43 17.19 -26.69 -40.93
N GLY A 44 16.18 -25.96 -41.41
CA GLY A 44 16.20 -24.49 -41.49
C GLY A 44 16.46 -23.88 -40.12
N TRP A 45 16.84 -22.61 -40.04
CA TRP A 45 17.24 -22.00 -38.77
C TRP A 45 16.07 -21.78 -37.78
N MET A 46 14.84 -22.07 -38.19
CA MET A 46 13.62 -21.87 -37.39
C MET A 46 13.60 -22.67 -36.06
N PRO A 47 13.98 -23.97 -36.00
CA PRO A 47 14.09 -24.69 -34.74
C PRO A 47 15.19 -24.13 -33.83
N ALA A 48 16.26 -23.56 -34.40
CA ALA A 48 17.31 -22.91 -33.61
C ALA A 48 16.80 -21.60 -32.97
N ILE A 49 16.02 -20.80 -33.72
CA ILE A 49 15.38 -19.57 -33.19
C ILE A 49 14.34 -19.92 -32.11
N LEU A 50 13.52 -20.96 -32.34
CA LEU A 50 12.55 -21.44 -31.34
C LEU A 50 13.24 -21.97 -30.08
N ALA A 51 14.33 -22.73 -30.23
CA ALA A 51 15.12 -23.19 -29.09
C ALA A 51 15.77 -22.03 -28.33
N ALA A 52 16.33 -21.04 -29.03
CA ALA A 52 16.94 -19.87 -28.42
C ALA A 52 15.91 -19.02 -27.66
N THR A 53 14.74 -18.78 -28.23
CA THR A 53 13.65 -18.04 -27.55
C THR A 53 13.09 -18.80 -26.35
N ALA A 54 12.92 -20.12 -26.45
CA ALA A 54 12.52 -20.95 -25.32
C ALA A 54 13.55 -20.92 -24.18
N LEU A 55 14.85 -21.02 -24.50
CA LEU A 55 15.93 -20.90 -23.51
C LEU A 55 15.97 -19.51 -22.87
N MET A 56 15.77 -18.44 -23.64
CA MET A 56 15.68 -17.08 -23.12
C MET A 56 14.50 -16.91 -22.17
N GLY A 57 13.35 -17.51 -22.49
CA GLY A 57 12.16 -17.52 -21.62
C GLY A 57 12.41 -18.26 -20.30
N ILE A 58 13.05 -19.44 -20.36
CA ILE A 58 13.44 -20.21 -19.16
C ILE A 58 14.44 -19.40 -18.32
N ALA A 59 15.45 -18.81 -18.94
CA ALA A 59 16.43 -17.97 -18.24
C ALA A 59 15.76 -16.76 -17.56
N GLY A 60 14.80 -16.12 -18.24
CA GLY A 60 14.00 -15.03 -17.66
C GLY A 60 13.20 -15.49 -16.43
N PHE A 61 12.57 -16.67 -16.50
CA PHE A 61 11.83 -17.23 -15.37
C PHE A 61 12.73 -17.56 -14.17
N VAL A 62 13.89 -18.18 -14.43
CA VAL A 62 14.88 -18.49 -13.38
C VAL A 62 15.42 -17.21 -12.74
N PHE A 63 15.72 -16.18 -13.53
CA PHE A 63 16.20 -14.90 -13.01
C PHE A 63 15.13 -14.18 -12.18
N CYS A 64 13.87 -14.19 -12.62
CA CYS A 64 12.74 -13.65 -11.86
C CYS A 64 12.54 -14.39 -10.53
N GLY A 65 12.60 -15.73 -10.54
CA GLY A 65 12.52 -16.56 -9.34
C GLY A 65 13.67 -16.30 -8.37
N PHE A 66 14.90 -16.22 -8.88
CA PHE A 66 16.10 -15.98 -8.06
C PHE A 66 16.11 -14.57 -7.46
N SER A 67 15.81 -13.54 -8.24
CA SER A 67 15.70 -12.16 -7.74
C SER A 67 14.60 -12.03 -6.68
N THR A 68 13.45 -12.67 -6.90
CA THR A 68 12.37 -12.76 -5.92
C THR A 68 12.86 -13.44 -4.64
N TRP A 69 13.53 -14.60 -4.74
CA TRP A 69 14.10 -15.31 -3.58
C TRP A 69 15.11 -14.45 -2.80
N LEU A 70 15.98 -13.71 -3.49
CA LEU A 70 16.90 -12.76 -2.85
C LEU A 70 16.15 -11.66 -2.09
N LEU A 71 15.05 -11.12 -2.65
CA LEU A 71 14.20 -10.15 -1.94
C LEU A 71 13.55 -10.78 -0.70
N PHE A 72 13.11 -12.04 -0.79
CA PHE A 72 12.56 -12.78 0.35
C PHE A 72 13.59 -12.97 1.47
N GLN A 73 14.87 -13.17 1.14
CA GLN A 73 15.94 -13.24 2.14
C GLN A 73 16.17 -11.93 2.89
N LYS A 74 15.88 -10.80 2.24
CA LYS A 74 16.13 -9.44 2.77
C LYS A 74 14.94 -8.82 3.52
N ARG A 75 13.84 -9.57 3.71
CA ARG A 75 12.64 -9.07 4.40
C ARG A 75 12.89 -8.61 5.83
N THR A 76 13.69 -9.34 6.60
CA THR A 76 14.04 -8.93 7.97
C THR A 76 14.90 -7.66 7.98
N GLU A 77 15.85 -7.54 7.05
CA GLU A 77 16.68 -6.33 6.92
C GLU A 77 15.82 -5.10 6.55
N PHE A 78 14.86 -5.27 5.64
CA PHE A 78 13.90 -4.21 5.32
C PHE A 78 13.05 -3.83 6.53
N ALA A 79 12.49 -4.80 7.26
CA ALA A 79 11.70 -4.53 8.46
C ALA A 79 12.50 -3.79 9.53
N ILE A 80 13.74 -4.20 9.78
CA ILE A 80 14.67 -3.50 10.67
C ILE A 80 14.85 -2.05 10.24
N ARG A 81 15.11 -1.82 8.95
CA ARG A 81 15.32 -0.47 8.41
C ARG A 81 14.06 0.39 8.56
N THR A 82 12.90 -0.14 8.20
CA THR A 82 11.63 0.60 8.32
C THR A 82 11.32 0.93 9.78
N LEU A 83 11.48 -0.01 10.70
CA LEU A 83 11.20 0.24 12.12
C LEU A 83 12.19 1.23 12.72
N ARG A 84 13.48 1.10 12.43
CA ARG A 84 14.54 1.95 12.99
C ARG A 84 14.56 3.36 12.39
N ASP A 85 14.47 3.47 11.07
CA ASP A 85 14.74 4.73 10.37
C ASP A 85 13.47 5.55 10.13
N ALA A 86 12.29 4.94 10.16
CA ALA A 86 11.02 5.64 9.93
C ALA A 86 10.10 5.58 11.15
N TYR A 87 9.74 4.38 11.61
CA TYR A 87 8.69 4.21 12.61
C TYR A 87 9.06 4.72 14.01
N ILE A 88 10.26 4.40 14.52
CA ILE A 88 10.72 4.89 15.84
C ILE A 88 10.82 6.43 15.86
N PRO A 89 11.48 7.10 14.89
CA PRO A 89 11.50 8.56 14.84
C PRO A 89 10.11 9.21 14.81
N GLU A 90 9.17 8.60 14.10
CA GLU A 90 7.79 9.07 14.05
C GLU A 90 7.08 8.90 15.41
N LEU A 91 7.30 7.77 16.10
CA LEU A 91 6.82 7.55 17.47
C LEU A 91 7.39 8.57 18.47
N GLU A 92 8.67 8.92 18.34
CA GLU A 92 9.31 9.94 19.19
C GLU A 92 8.61 11.30 19.03
N GLN A 93 8.25 11.65 17.79
CA GLN A 93 7.55 12.90 17.45
C GLN A 93 6.03 12.86 17.68
N SER A 94 5.46 11.69 17.97
CA SER A 94 4.02 11.52 18.20
C SER A 94 3.52 12.30 19.42
N LEU A 95 2.19 12.46 19.51
CA LEU A 95 1.53 13.09 20.65
C LEU A 95 1.13 12.09 21.76
N LEU A 96 1.74 10.90 21.78
CA LEU A 96 1.54 9.94 22.85
C LEU A 96 2.00 10.50 24.21
N GLU A 97 1.28 10.12 25.26
CA GLU A 97 1.67 10.40 26.65
C GLU A 97 3.12 9.92 26.91
N PRO A 98 3.95 10.69 27.63
CA PRO A 98 5.38 10.40 27.75
C PRO A 98 5.71 8.98 28.22
N ASP A 99 5.01 8.50 29.25
CA ASP A 99 5.24 7.16 29.80
C ASP A 99 4.84 6.05 28.81
N GLU A 100 3.70 6.22 28.14
CA GLU A 100 3.22 5.27 27.15
C GLU A 100 4.11 5.25 25.90
N LYS A 101 4.52 6.43 25.43
CA LYS A 101 5.47 6.60 24.33
C LYS A 101 6.78 5.85 24.61
N GLN A 102 7.37 6.04 25.79
CA GLN A 102 8.63 5.39 26.16
C GLN A 102 8.51 3.87 26.19
N LEU A 103 7.38 3.35 26.68
CA LEU A 103 7.14 1.91 26.68
C LEU A 103 7.01 1.35 25.26
N VAL A 104 6.25 2.01 24.38
CA VAL A 104 6.09 1.58 22.98
C VAL A 104 7.44 1.64 22.25
N ILE A 105 8.18 2.74 22.35
CA ILE A 105 9.52 2.87 21.75
C ILE A 105 10.44 1.75 22.25
N LYS A 106 10.46 1.49 23.56
CA LYS A 106 11.27 0.41 24.13
C LYS A 106 10.88 -0.96 23.57
N GLN A 107 9.59 -1.24 23.40
CA GLN A 107 9.13 -2.50 22.80
C GLN A 107 9.61 -2.63 21.35
N VAL A 108 9.44 -1.58 20.54
CA VAL A 108 9.81 -1.59 19.12
C VAL A 108 11.34 -1.66 18.96
N THR A 109 12.11 -0.93 19.76
CA THR A 109 13.58 -1.00 19.75
C THR A 109 14.07 -2.39 20.12
N ARG A 110 13.47 -3.01 21.15
CA ARG A 110 13.79 -4.39 21.51
C ARG A 110 13.47 -5.36 20.37
N LEU A 111 12.33 -5.19 19.71
CA LEU A 111 11.95 -6.00 18.55
C LEU A 111 13.00 -5.89 17.43
N VAL A 112 13.47 -4.67 17.12
CA VAL A 112 14.52 -4.43 16.13
C VAL A 112 15.81 -5.15 16.51
N ASP A 113 16.24 -5.06 17.77
CA ASP A 113 17.44 -5.74 18.25
C ASP A 113 17.31 -7.27 18.16
N GLU A 114 16.13 -7.80 18.45
CA GLU A 114 15.83 -9.23 18.34
C GLU A 114 15.80 -9.69 16.86
N MET A 115 15.25 -8.89 15.95
CA MET A 115 15.33 -9.14 14.49
C MET A 115 16.78 -9.14 14.00
N GLN A 116 17.60 -8.17 14.45
CA GLN A 116 19.03 -8.08 14.09
C GLN A 116 19.84 -9.30 14.55
N ARG A 117 19.47 -9.90 15.69
CA ARG A 117 20.08 -11.11 16.22
C ARG A 117 19.56 -12.40 15.55
N GLY A 118 18.69 -12.30 14.55
CA GLY A 118 18.14 -13.44 13.84
C GLY A 118 17.15 -14.27 14.66
N LYS A 119 16.47 -13.65 15.65
CA LYS A 119 15.47 -14.34 16.50
C LYS A 119 14.18 -14.68 15.73
N TYR A 120 13.92 -13.98 14.63
CA TYR A 120 12.70 -14.12 13.83
C TYR A 120 13.03 -14.58 12.42
N GLU A 121 12.19 -15.47 11.90
CA GLU A 121 12.23 -15.84 10.49
C GLU A 121 11.70 -14.69 9.61
N ASN A 122 12.08 -14.69 8.33
CA ASN A 122 11.72 -13.61 7.40
C ASN A 122 10.20 -13.39 7.26
N TRP A 123 9.40 -14.45 7.35
CA TRP A 123 7.94 -14.31 7.30
C TRP A 123 7.37 -13.73 8.60
N GLN A 124 7.95 -14.05 9.76
CA GLN A 124 7.57 -13.46 11.05
C GLN A 124 7.90 -11.97 11.07
N SER A 125 9.11 -11.59 10.68
CA SER A 125 9.51 -10.17 10.60
C SER A 125 8.60 -9.36 9.69
N ALA A 126 8.23 -9.92 8.53
CA ALA A 126 7.30 -9.28 7.60
C ALA A 126 5.88 -9.17 8.20
N GLY A 127 5.39 -10.23 8.85
CA GLY A 127 4.09 -10.24 9.50
C GLY A 127 3.97 -9.21 10.63
N ILE A 128 5.00 -9.14 11.48
CA ILE A 128 5.09 -8.14 12.55
C ILE A 128 5.07 -6.73 11.96
N LEU A 129 5.89 -6.46 10.93
CA LEU A 129 5.93 -5.15 10.27
C LEU A 129 4.55 -4.75 9.70
N GLN A 130 3.90 -5.65 8.95
CA GLN A 130 2.59 -5.41 8.36
C GLN A 130 1.55 -5.06 9.43
N ARG A 131 1.56 -5.76 10.57
CA ARG A 131 0.65 -5.48 11.69
C ARG A 131 0.94 -4.13 12.34
N LEU A 132 2.21 -3.82 12.62
CA LEU A 132 2.61 -2.55 13.20
C LEU A 132 2.25 -1.37 12.30
N GLN A 133 2.43 -1.49 10.98
CA GLN A 133 2.07 -0.45 10.01
C GLN A 133 0.55 -0.16 9.97
N ARG A 134 -0.29 -1.13 10.35
CA ARG A 134 -1.75 -0.96 10.40
C ARG A 134 -2.25 -0.45 11.73
N LEU A 135 -1.40 -0.43 12.77
CA LEU A 135 -1.80 0.09 14.07
C LEU A 135 -1.81 1.63 14.06
N PRO A 136 -2.86 2.28 14.57
CA PRO A 136 -2.97 3.73 14.63
C PRO A 136 -2.16 4.33 15.79
N VAL A 137 -0.89 3.94 15.97
CA VAL A 137 -0.11 4.32 17.16
C VAL A 137 0.16 5.83 17.21
N ILE A 138 0.44 6.44 16.06
CA ILE A 138 0.69 7.89 15.96
C ILE A 138 -0.62 8.66 16.22
N GLN A 139 -1.69 8.25 15.55
CA GLN A 139 -3.02 8.84 15.65
C GLN A 139 -3.62 8.66 17.07
N TRP A 140 -3.17 7.66 17.83
CA TRP A 140 -3.59 7.45 19.22
C TRP A 140 -3.31 8.67 20.11
N GLY A 141 -2.12 9.27 19.96
CA GLY A 141 -1.75 10.49 20.66
C GLY A 141 -2.56 11.70 20.20
N GLU A 142 -2.88 11.76 18.91
CA GLU A 142 -3.70 12.82 18.34
C GLU A 142 -5.13 12.78 18.87
N LEU A 143 -5.70 11.59 19.11
CA LEU A 143 -6.98 11.45 19.80
C LEU A 143 -6.95 11.99 21.23
N TYR A 144 -5.84 11.82 21.97
CA TYR A 144 -5.71 12.43 23.30
C TYR A 144 -5.70 13.96 23.22
N ALA A 145 -5.04 14.52 22.21
CA ALA A 145 -5.04 15.96 21.99
C ALA A 145 -6.43 16.51 21.64
N VAL A 146 -7.21 15.78 20.82
CA VAL A 146 -8.61 16.13 20.51
C VAL A 146 -9.48 16.08 21.77
N ASP A 147 -9.39 15.00 22.57
CA ASP A 147 -10.15 14.83 23.81
C ASP A 147 -9.83 15.94 24.83
N ALA A 148 -8.54 16.29 24.98
CA ALA A 148 -8.09 17.37 25.83
C ALA A 148 -8.58 18.75 25.33
N ALA A 149 -8.59 18.97 24.02
CA ALA A 149 -9.12 20.20 23.43
C ALA A 149 -10.63 20.33 23.65
N ALA A 150 -11.39 19.24 23.50
CA ALA A 150 -12.83 19.21 23.78
C ALA A 150 -13.12 19.54 25.25
N THR A 151 -12.40 18.89 26.17
CA THR A 151 -12.52 19.11 27.61
C THR A 151 -12.24 20.57 28.00
N LYS A 152 -11.30 21.22 27.32
CA LYS A 152 -10.89 22.60 27.62
C LYS A 152 -11.80 23.66 27.00
N ASN A 153 -12.25 23.44 25.76
CA ASN A 153 -12.82 24.50 24.92
C ASN A 153 -14.31 24.31 24.59
N ALA A 154 -14.86 23.09 24.71
CA ALA A 154 -16.24 22.79 24.35
C ALA A 154 -17.19 22.80 25.58
N SER A 155 -18.48 22.63 25.33
CA SER A 155 -19.45 22.44 26.43
C SER A 155 -19.22 21.08 27.13
N PRO A 156 -19.63 20.92 28.41
CA PRO A 156 -19.48 19.65 29.13
C PRO A 156 -20.14 18.47 28.43
N GLU A 157 -21.26 18.71 27.72
CA GLU A 157 -21.98 17.69 26.95
C GLU A 157 -21.16 17.22 25.74
N VAL A 158 -20.57 18.15 24.98
CA VAL A 158 -19.71 17.83 23.84
C VAL A 158 -18.44 17.12 24.31
N ALA A 159 -17.83 17.58 25.40
CA ALA A 159 -16.66 16.93 25.97
C ALA A 159 -16.96 15.48 26.39
N ALA A 160 -18.07 15.25 27.10
CA ALA A 160 -18.46 13.90 27.51
C ALA A 160 -18.76 12.96 26.33
N GLU A 161 -19.46 13.45 25.31
CA GLU A 161 -19.71 12.68 24.09
C GLU A 161 -18.41 12.39 23.32
N THR A 162 -17.49 13.37 23.29
CA THR A 162 -16.16 13.20 22.69
C THR A 162 -15.40 12.06 23.35
N SER A 163 -15.24 12.12 24.68
CA SER A 163 -14.51 11.09 25.42
C SER A 163 -15.15 9.71 25.24
N LYS A 164 -16.49 9.62 25.23
CA LYS A 164 -17.20 8.36 24.96
C LYS A 164 -16.88 7.83 23.56
N GLN A 165 -17.14 8.60 22.51
CA GLN A 165 -16.98 8.09 21.13
C GLN A 165 -15.51 7.79 20.78
N LEU A 166 -14.56 8.59 21.28
CA LEU A 166 -13.14 8.29 21.11
C LEU A 166 -12.71 7.02 21.87
N SER A 167 -13.28 6.75 23.05
CA SER A 167 -13.03 5.48 23.75
C SER A 167 -13.57 4.28 22.97
N ARG A 168 -14.73 4.41 22.31
CA ARG A 168 -15.30 3.37 21.44
C ARG A 168 -14.43 3.10 20.21
N LEU A 169 -13.90 4.15 19.60
CA LEU A 169 -12.95 4.03 18.48
C LEU A 169 -11.64 3.34 18.91
N ARG A 170 -11.10 3.66 20.09
CA ARG A 170 -9.94 2.93 20.63
C ARG A 170 -10.27 1.46 20.86
N ARG A 171 -11.46 1.15 21.37
CA ARG A 171 -11.92 -0.22 21.58
C ARG A 171 -12.08 -1.01 20.28
N SER A 172 -12.44 -0.37 19.16
CA SER A 172 -12.59 -1.06 17.87
C SER A 172 -11.25 -1.58 17.31
N VAL A 173 -10.12 -0.99 17.72
CA VAL A 173 -8.77 -1.49 17.40
C VAL A 173 -8.47 -2.80 18.13
N GLU A 174 -8.87 -2.93 19.40
CA GLU A 174 -8.69 -4.18 20.16
C GLU A 174 -9.50 -5.34 19.58
N VAL A 175 -10.65 -5.04 18.97
CA VAL A 175 -11.49 -6.04 18.25
C VAL A 175 -10.88 -6.40 16.88
N GLY A 176 -9.79 -5.74 16.47
CA GLY A 176 -8.94 -6.15 15.35
C GLY A 176 -9.45 -5.76 13.96
N LYS A 177 -10.43 -4.86 13.86
CA LYS A 177 -11.07 -4.50 12.59
C LYS A 177 -10.82 -3.06 12.13
N THR A 178 -10.41 -2.19 13.05
CA THR A 178 -10.05 -0.81 12.74
C THR A 178 -8.54 -0.65 12.61
N THR A 179 -8.11 0.15 11.63
CA THR A 179 -6.70 0.37 11.27
C THR A 179 -6.31 1.84 11.31
N SER A 180 -5.03 2.14 11.10
CA SER A 180 -4.50 3.49 10.88
C SER A 180 -5.30 4.30 9.86
N PHE A 181 -5.72 3.69 8.74
CA PHE A 181 -6.52 4.37 7.71
C PHE A 181 -7.86 4.90 8.24
N ASP A 182 -8.54 4.12 9.09
CA ASP A 182 -9.80 4.57 9.68
C ASP A 182 -9.57 5.75 10.63
N PHE A 183 -8.46 5.75 11.37
CA PHE A 183 -8.10 6.84 12.27
C PHE A 183 -7.73 8.11 11.50
N GLU A 184 -7.01 7.98 10.39
CA GLU A 184 -6.69 9.10 9.51
C GLU A 184 -7.95 9.74 8.92
N ASP A 185 -8.92 8.93 8.48
CA ASP A 185 -10.20 9.45 8.00
C ASP A 185 -11.01 10.12 9.13
N VAL A 186 -11.01 9.54 10.33
CA VAL A 186 -11.68 10.13 11.50
C VAL A 186 -11.07 11.49 11.86
N LEU A 187 -9.75 11.61 11.82
CA LEU A 187 -9.01 12.81 12.22
C LEU A 187 -8.90 13.87 11.11
N THR A 188 -9.31 13.56 9.87
CA THR A 188 -9.28 14.49 8.73
C THR A 188 -9.85 15.89 9.03
N PRO A 189 -10.98 16.06 9.76
CA PRO A 189 -11.52 17.39 10.06
C PRO A 189 -10.58 18.30 10.87
N VAL A 190 -9.67 17.72 11.64
CA VAL A 190 -8.71 18.45 12.48
C VAL A 190 -7.30 18.45 11.92
N TYR A 191 -7.09 17.90 10.72
CA TYR A 191 -5.80 17.89 10.04
C TYR A 191 -5.61 19.07 9.10
N ILE A 192 -4.38 19.56 9.07
CA ILE A 192 -3.88 20.52 8.09
C ILE A 192 -2.63 19.94 7.42
N ALA A 193 -2.46 20.23 6.13
CA ALA A 193 -1.31 19.77 5.37
C ALA A 193 0.00 20.31 5.97
N ASP A 194 1.00 19.44 6.11
CA ASP A 194 2.33 19.75 6.61
C ASP A 194 3.36 18.80 5.98
N SER A 195 4.06 19.31 4.96
CA SER A 195 5.09 18.56 4.24
C SER A 195 6.35 18.29 5.07
N THR A 196 6.46 18.85 6.27
CA THR A 196 7.61 18.63 7.16
C THR A 196 7.45 17.37 8.03
N ARG A 197 6.24 16.80 8.09
CA ARG A 197 5.96 15.56 8.83
C ARG A 197 5.89 14.34 7.91
N PRO A 198 6.31 13.16 8.38
CA PRO A 198 6.21 11.92 7.61
C PRO A 198 4.80 11.61 7.07
N GLY A 199 3.76 11.87 7.87
CA GLY A 199 2.35 11.70 7.47
C GLY A 199 1.80 12.80 6.56
N GLY A 200 2.56 13.85 6.26
CA GLY A 200 2.11 14.95 5.39
C GLY A 200 1.04 15.86 6.01
N HIS A 201 0.71 15.67 7.29
CA HIS A 201 -0.26 16.48 8.02
C HIS A 201 0.14 16.68 9.49
N ARG A 202 -0.53 17.63 10.13
CA ARG A 202 -0.51 17.83 11.59
C ARG A 202 -1.89 18.25 12.08
N LEU A 203 -2.13 18.17 13.38
CA LEU A 203 -3.32 18.75 13.99
C LEU A 203 -3.34 20.28 13.84
N GLN A 204 -4.49 20.82 13.46
CA GLN A 204 -4.79 22.23 13.53
C GLN A 204 -4.66 22.72 14.98
N GLN A 205 -4.08 23.90 15.17
CA GLN A 205 -4.01 24.53 16.49
C GLN A 205 -4.39 26.02 16.39
N PRO A 206 -5.35 26.50 17.20
CA PRO A 206 -6.22 25.73 18.10
C PRO A 206 -7.16 24.79 17.31
N ILE A 207 -7.58 23.69 17.95
CA ILE A 207 -8.59 22.78 17.38
C ILE A 207 -9.96 23.44 17.57
N ASP A 208 -10.69 23.60 16.46
CA ASP A 208 -12.02 24.18 16.45
C ASP A 208 -13.09 23.21 17.00
N VAL A 209 -14.12 23.73 17.66
CA VAL A 209 -15.17 22.90 18.28
C VAL A 209 -16.03 22.20 17.23
N ASP A 210 -16.34 22.86 16.12
CA ASP A 210 -17.12 22.23 15.05
C ASP A 210 -16.33 21.07 14.41
N ALA A 211 -15.02 21.25 14.22
CA ALA A 211 -14.13 20.17 13.77
C ALA A 211 -14.06 18.99 14.76
N ILE A 212 -14.10 19.24 16.08
CA ILE A 212 -14.20 18.19 17.10
C ILE A 212 -15.51 17.41 16.94
N ILE A 213 -16.64 18.10 16.74
CA ILE A 213 -17.94 17.47 16.55
C ILE A 213 -17.92 16.55 15.31
N ASP A 214 -17.30 16.99 14.22
CA ASP A 214 -17.13 16.17 13.02
C ASP A 214 -16.27 14.92 13.27
N VAL A 215 -15.17 15.04 14.03
CA VAL A 215 -14.34 13.91 14.47
C VAL A 215 -15.17 12.92 15.29
N VAL A 216 -15.98 13.41 16.22
CA VAL A 216 -16.86 12.58 17.06
C VAL A 216 -17.88 11.82 16.22
N GLN A 217 -18.49 12.48 15.24
CA GLN A 217 -19.43 11.84 14.32
C GLN A 217 -18.75 10.72 13.52
N ARG A 218 -17.56 10.96 12.98
CA ARG A 218 -16.80 9.95 12.24
C ARG A 218 -16.38 8.77 13.14
N ALA A 219 -15.90 9.07 14.35
CA ALA A 219 -15.53 8.05 15.34
C ALA A 219 -16.72 7.15 15.70
N ARG A 220 -17.91 7.74 15.88
CA ARG A 220 -19.16 6.98 16.09
C ARG A 220 -19.45 6.05 14.92
N LEU A 221 -19.37 6.54 13.69
CA LEU A 221 -19.64 5.72 12.50
C LEU A 221 -18.70 4.52 12.39
N VAL A 222 -17.40 4.71 12.67
CA VAL A 222 -16.42 3.62 12.69
C VAL A 222 -16.73 2.62 13.81
N ALA A 223 -17.00 3.10 15.02
CA ALA A 223 -17.35 2.24 16.16
C ALA A 223 -18.64 1.43 15.92
N ASP A 224 -19.66 2.06 15.32
CA ASP A 224 -20.93 1.43 14.97
C ASP A 224 -20.75 0.38 13.86
N ARG A 225 -19.94 0.66 12.84
CA ARG A 225 -19.55 -0.30 11.79
C ARG A 225 -18.94 -1.56 12.41
N GLU A 226 -18.10 -1.40 13.43
CA GLU A 226 -17.47 -2.51 14.14
C GLU A 226 -18.32 -3.12 15.26
N LYS A 227 -19.55 -2.63 15.44
CA LYS A 227 -20.50 -3.11 16.45
C LYS A 227 -19.97 -2.98 17.88
N VAL A 228 -19.16 -1.96 18.16
CA VAL A 228 -18.75 -1.62 19.52
C VAL A 228 -19.97 -1.07 20.27
N PRO A 229 -20.28 -1.53 21.50
CA PRO A 229 -21.40 -0.99 22.28
C PRO A 229 -21.33 0.54 22.47
N ASP A 230 -22.48 1.24 22.53
CA ASP A 230 -22.55 2.70 22.78
C ASP A 230 -22.43 3.00 24.28
N GLU A 231 -21.27 2.72 24.83
CA GLU A 231 -20.88 3.02 26.21
C GLU A 231 -19.43 3.53 26.26
N SER A 232 -19.05 4.11 27.39
CA SER A 232 -17.67 4.54 27.60
C SER A 232 -16.80 3.37 28.03
N PHE A 233 -15.62 3.25 27.44
CA PHE A 233 -14.63 2.23 27.79
C PHE A 233 -13.47 2.83 28.58
N SER A 234 -12.83 2.01 29.42
CA SER A 234 -11.54 2.38 30.00
C SER A 234 -10.52 2.60 28.88
N ASN A 235 -9.62 3.57 29.05
CA ASN A 235 -8.58 3.85 28.07
C ASN A 235 -7.75 2.60 27.80
N ALA A 236 -7.95 2.02 26.61
CA ALA A 236 -7.09 0.99 26.05
C ALA A 236 -5.66 1.53 25.96
N ARG A 237 -4.69 0.73 26.42
CA ARG A 237 -3.28 1.11 26.37
C ARG A 237 -2.70 0.66 25.04
N ILE A 238 -2.24 1.60 24.21
CA ILE A 238 -1.68 1.27 22.90
C ILE A 238 -0.44 0.39 23.04
N GLU A 239 0.28 0.52 24.16
CA GLU A 239 1.41 -0.33 24.56
C GLU A 239 1.07 -1.81 24.68
N ALA A 240 -0.13 -2.15 25.16
CA ALA A 240 -0.58 -3.54 25.26
C ALA A 240 -0.96 -4.07 23.88
N ILE A 241 -1.66 -3.26 23.08
CA ILE A 241 -2.07 -3.59 21.71
C ILE A 241 -0.85 -3.83 20.81
N VAL A 242 0.17 -2.95 20.88
CA VAL A 242 1.43 -3.12 20.13
C VAL A 242 2.09 -4.44 20.48
N ARG A 243 2.19 -4.76 21.78
CA ARG A 243 2.77 -6.04 22.23
C ARG A 243 1.99 -7.23 21.71
N GLU A 244 0.66 -7.19 21.76
CA GLU A 244 -0.21 -8.24 21.26
C GLU A 244 -0.04 -8.43 19.75
N GLN A 245 0.01 -7.35 18.97
CA GLN A 245 0.23 -7.44 17.53
C GLN A 245 1.63 -7.93 17.16
N ILE A 246 2.67 -7.60 17.94
CA ILE A 246 4.00 -8.20 17.78
C ILE A 246 3.89 -9.72 17.98
N ASN A 247 3.27 -10.17 19.07
CA ASN A 247 3.11 -11.60 19.35
C ASN A 247 2.29 -12.32 18.28
N ALA A 248 1.19 -11.71 17.82
CA ALA A 248 0.38 -12.24 16.72
C ALA A 248 1.17 -12.29 15.41
N GLY A 249 2.03 -11.30 15.13
CA GLY A 249 2.92 -11.32 13.98
C GLY A 249 3.95 -12.45 14.03
N VAL A 250 4.42 -12.80 15.22
CA VAL A 250 5.32 -13.96 15.44
C VAL A 250 4.60 -15.28 15.24
N ALA A 251 3.37 -15.40 15.75
CA ALA A 251 2.60 -16.65 15.74
C ALA A 251 1.95 -16.92 14.38
N ASP A 252 1.27 -15.93 13.81
CA ASP A 252 0.35 -16.08 12.68
C ASP A 252 0.86 -15.37 11.41
N GLY A 253 1.90 -14.53 11.51
CA GLY A 253 2.39 -13.73 10.40
C GLY A 253 1.51 -12.49 10.16
N GLY A 254 1.37 -12.07 8.90
CA GLY A 254 0.56 -10.91 8.52
C GLY A 254 -0.95 -11.14 8.65
N PHE A 255 -1.74 -10.16 8.21
CA PHE A 255 -3.17 -10.35 7.91
C PHE A 255 -3.33 -10.89 6.49
#